data_AF-A0A927HZP7-F1
#
_entry.id   AF-A0A927HZP7-F1
#
_cell.length_a   1.000
_cell.length_b   1.000
_cell.length_c   1.000
_cell.angle_alpha   90.00
_cell.angle_beta   90.00
_cell.angle_gamma   90.00
#
_symmetry.space_group_name_H-M   'P 1'
#
loop_
_entity.id
_entity.type
_entity.pdbx_description
1 polymer ?
#
loop_
_entity_poly.entity_id
_entity_poly.type
_entity_poly.pdbx_seq_one_letter_code
_entity_poly.pdbx_strand_id
1 'polypeptide(L)'
;GRAGQGWDHEITVPCTTLDKLIARYGLPHLLKIDVEGFEAHVLAGLTKPVQVICFEFKTIQHDVAEGCLALLETLGRYRFNVALGETQKLALGEAVTAEAMGDYLRGLPRTAGSGDVYAILQS
;
A
#
# COMPACT_ATOMS: atom_id res chain seq x y z
N GLY A 1 -15.75 -19.76 -7.45
CA GLY A 1 -14.36 -19.70 -6.97
C GLY A 1 -13.44 -19.79 -8.16
N ARG A 2 -12.42 -18.93 -8.27
CA ARG A 2 -11.42 -19.08 -9.34
C ARG A 2 -10.55 -20.29 -9.00
N ALA A 3 -10.58 -21.28 -9.89
CA ALA A 3 -9.73 -22.46 -9.86
C ALA A 3 -8.30 -22.07 -10.26
N GLY A 4 -7.32 -22.64 -9.55
CA GLY A 4 -5.92 -22.85 -9.93
C GLY A 4 -5.21 -21.73 -10.71
N GLN A 5 -4.54 -20.82 -10.00
CA GLN A 5 -3.36 -20.16 -10.56
C GLN A 5 -2.13 -20.91 -10.06
N GLY A 6 -1.72 -21.92 -10.82
CA GLY A 6 -0.43 -22.58 -10.62
C GLY A 6 0.65 -21.70 -11.24
N TRP A 7 1.58 -21.21 -10.42
CA TRP A 7 2.80 -20.59 -10.92
C TRP A 7 3.71 -21.74 -11.38
N ASP A 8 3.71 -22.03 -12.68
CA ASP A 8 4.39 -23.23 -13.21
C ASP A 8 5.92 -23.06 -13.32
N HIS A 9 6.45 -21.85 -13.08
CA HIS A 9 7.87 -21.54 -13.18
C HIS A 9 8.23 -20.26 -12.41
N GLU A 10 9.44 -20.20 -11.88
CA GLU A 10 10.04 -19.00 -11.28
C GLU A 10 11.02 -18.36 -12.27
N ILE A 11 11.06 -17.03 -12.31
CA ILE A 11 12.03 -16.27 -13.11
C ILE A 11 12.76 -15.24 -12.23
N THR A 12 14.03 -15.01 -12.53
CA THR A 12 14.79 -13.91 -11.92
C THR A 12 14.63 -12.65 -12.75
N VAL A 13 14.13 -11.58 -12.13
CA VAL A 13 14.03 -10.26 -12.73
C VAL A 13 14.91 -9.25 -11.99
N PRO A 14 15.60 -8.32 -12.68
CA PRO A 14 16.30 -7.23 -12.00
C PRO A 14 15.31 -6.33 -11.27
N CYS A 15 15.55 -6.08 -9.98
CA CYS A 15 14.76 -5.13 -9.19
C CYS A 15 15.36 -3.72 -9.23
N THR A 16 14.51 -2.70 -9.07
CA THR A 16 14.89 -1.30 -8.89
C THR A 16 14.25 -0.72 -7.64
N THR A 17 14.57 0.53 -7.28
CA THR A 17 13.96 1.23 -6.15
C THR A 17 13.08 2.38 -6.62
N LEU A 18 12.11 2.77 -5.78
CA LEU A 18 11.29 3.96 -6.05
C LEU A 18 12.14 5.21 -6.21
N ASP A 19 13.19 5.39 -5.39
CA ASP A 19 14.11 6.52 -5.55
C ASP A 19 14.80 6.57 -6.92
N LYS A 20 15.20 5.42 -7.48
CA LYS A 20 15.81 5.39 -8.82
C LYS A 20 14.80 5.75 -9.90
N LEU A 21 13.55 5.31 -9.75
CA LEU A 21 12.47 5.69 -10.66
C LEU A 21 12.14 7.18 -10.54
N ILE A 22 12.05 7.73 -9.33
CA ILE A 22 11.82 9.15 -9.07
C ILE A 22 12.98 10.00 -9.62
N ALA A 23 14.23 9.57 -9.46
CA ALA A 23 15.37 10.29 -10.02
C ALA A 23 15.33 10.36 -11.57
N ARG A 24 14.78 9.33 -12.21
CA ARG A 24 14.66 9.25 -13.67
C ARG A 24 13.45 9.98 -14.24
N TYR A 25 12.31 9.88 -13.57
CA TYR A 25 11.01 10.32 -14.09
C TYR A 25 10.42 11.54 -13.37
N GLY A 26 11.04 11.98 -12.27
CA GLY A 26 10.53 13.04 -11.40
C GLY A 26 9.66 12.49 -10.27
N LEU A 27 9.38 13.36 -9.30
CA LEU A 27 8.52 13.03 -8.16
C LEU A 27 7.05 13.03 -8.61
N PRO A 28 6.32 11.91 -8.52
CA PRO A 28 4.92 11.89 -8.89
C PRO A 28 4.06 12.59 -7.83
N HIS A 29 2.87 13.03 -8.21
CA HIS A 29 1.84 13.45 -7.24
C HIS A 29 1.15 12.24 -6.58
N LEU A 30 0.95 11.16 -7.35
CA LEU A 30 0.35 9.93 -6.88
C LEU A 30 1.23 8.74 -7.24
N LEU A 31 1.50 7.88 -6.26
CA LEU A 31 2.23 6.63 -6.42
C LEU A 31 1.33 5.46 -6.02
N LYS A 32 0.94 4.62 -6.98
CA LYS A 32 0.24 3.35 -6.72
C LYS A 32 1.26 2.22 -6.60
N ILE A 33 1.10 1.38 -5.58
CA ILE A 33 1.88 0.20 -5.30
C ILE A 33 0.90 -0.98 -5.25
N ASP A 34 1.17 -1.98 -6.08
CA ASP A 34 0.35 -3.18 -6.23
C ASP A 34 1.28 -4.28 -6.72
N VAL A 35 1.88 -5.00 -5.76
CA VAL A 35 3.02 -5.90 -6.03
C VAL A 35 2.84 -7.23 -5.31
N GLU A 36 1.59 -7.62 -5.10
CA GLU A 36 1.19 -8.96 -4.67
C GLU A 36 1.88 -9.44 -3.37
N GLY A 37 2.05 -8.55 -2.39
CA GLY A 37 2.61 -8.86 -1.07
C GLY A 37 4.02 -8.29 -0.80
N PHE A 38 4.60 -7.57 -1.76
CA PHE A 38 5.90 -6.91 -1.61
C PHE A 38 5.78 -5.40 -1.36
N GLU A 39 4.61 -4.90 -0.96
CA GLU A 39 4.32 -3.47 -0.86
C GLU A 39 5.29 -2.76 0.09
N ALA A 40 5.54 -3.36 1.27
CA ALA A 40 6.50 -2.83 2.25
C ALA A 40 7.94 -2.82 1.71
N HIS A 41 8.33 -3.82 0.92
CA HIS A 41 9.66 -3.88 0.29
C HIS A 41 9.84 -2.78 -0.77
N VAL A 42 8.78 -2.49 -1.53
CA VAL A 42 8.77 -1.38 -2.49
C VAL A 42 8.87 -0.04 -1.75
N LEU A 43 8.10 0.16 -0.69
CA LEU A 43 8.14 1.38 0.13
C LEU A 43 9.48 1.59 0.83
N ALA A 44 10.18 0.53 1.25
CA ALA A 44 11.51 0.64 1.83
C ALA A 44 12.56 1.25 0.87
N GLY A 45 12.27 1.26 -0.44
CA GLY A 45 13.09 1.90 -1.47
C GLY A 45 12.74 3.37 -1.76
N LEU A 46 11.86 3.99 -0.98
CA LEU A 46 11.45 5.40 -1.08
C LEU A 46 12.04 6.20 0.08
N THR A 47 12.76 7.28 -0.21
CA THR A 47 13.35 8.17 0.82
C THR A 47 12.71 9.55 0.87
N LYS A 48 11.82 9.87 -0.07
CA LYS A 48 11.16 11.19 -0.16
C LYS A 48 9.65 11.05 -0.02
N PRO A 49 8.99 11.97 0.71
CA PRO A 49 7.54 11.95 0.79
C PRO A 49 6.93 12.24 -0.59
N VAL A 50 5.89 11.48 -0.93
CA VAL A 50 5.02 11.68 -2.10
C VAL A 50 3.66 12.18 -1.61
N GLN A 51 3.02 13.09 -2.36
CA GLN A 51 1.77 13.73 -1.94
C GLN A 51 0.65 12.72 -1.65
N VAL A 52 0.48 11.71 -2.51
CA VAL A 52 -0.44 10.59 -2.31
C VAL A 52 0.25 9.27 -2.62
N ILE A 53 0.20 8.34 -1.68
CA ILE A 53 0.65 6.96 -1.87
C ILE A 53 -0.56 6.05 -1.72
N CYS A 54 -0.77 5.16 -2.67
CA CYS A 54 -1.83 4.16 -2.64
C CYS A 54 -1.18 2.78 -2.67
N PHE A 55 -1.44 1.92 -1.69
CA PHE A 55 -0.91 0.56 -1.68
C PHE A 55 -2.03 -0.47 -1.50
N GLU A 56 -1.91 -1.60 -2.19
CA GLU A 56 -2.83 -2.72 -2.01
C GLU A 56 -2.63 -3.33 -0.62
N PHE A 57 -3.73 -3.73 0.03
CA PHE A 57 -3.69 -4.61 1.18
C PHE A 57 -4.53 -5.86 0.92
N LYS A 58 -4.16 -6.96 1.58
CA LYS A 58 -4.96 -8.19 1.61
C LYS A 58 -5.23 -8.59 3.05
N THR A 59 -6.46 -8.99 3.34
CA THR A 59 -6.89 -9.51 4.66
C THR A 59 -6.21 -10.81 5.07
N ILE A 60 -5.38 -11.40 4.21
CA ILE A 60 -4.55 -12.57 4.52
C ILE A 60 -3.08 -12.22 4.78
N GLN A 61 -2.68 -10.95 4.59
CA GLN A 61 -1.31 -10.44 4.70
C GLN A 61 -1.29 -9.14 5.53
N HIS A 62 -1.86 -9.18 6.74
CA HIS A 62 -1.93 -7.99 7.61
C HIS A 62 -0.55 -7.40 7.92
N ASP A 63 0.46 -8.25 8.17
CA ASP A 63 1.83 -7.83 8.48
C ASP A 63 2.44 -6.94 7.38
N VAL A 64 2.08 -7.18 6.11
CA VAL A 64 2.55 -6.36 4.99
C VAL A 64 1.96 -4.96 5.06
N ALA A 65 0.65 -4.85 5.30
CA ALA A 65 -0.01 -3.56 5.44
C ALA A 65 0.49 -2.79 6.68
N GLU A 66 0.71 -3.47 7.80
CA GLU A 66 1.32 -2.87 9.01
C GLU A 66 2.74 -2.36 8.73
N GLY A 67 3.55 -3.13 7.99
CA GLY A 67 4.87 -2.69 7.54
C GLY A 67 4.82 -1.45 6.66
N CYS A 68 3.86 -1.36 5.73
CA CYS A 68 3.64 -0.17 4.91
C CYS A 68 3.29 1.06 5.77
N LEU A 69 2.36 0.92 6.72
CA LEU A 69 1.96 2.00 7.62
C LEU A 69 3.16 2.52 8.43
N ALA A 70 3.94 1.61 9.02
CA ALA A 70 5.13 1.96 9.81
C ALA A 70 6.18 2.70 8.97
N LEU A 71 6.48 2.23 7.74
CA LEU A 71 7.41 2.90 6.83
C LEU A 71 6.92 4.32 6.47
N LEU A 72 5.63 4.47 6.19
CA LEU A 72 5.05 5.77 5.83
C LEU A 72 5.12 6.78 6.98
N GLU A 73 4.98 6.33 8.25
CA GLU A 73 5.17 7.21 9.41
C GLU A 73 6.58 7.77 9.51
N THR A 74 7.59 7.05 9.01
CA THR A 74 8.97 7.56 8.96
C THR A 74 9.20 8.58 7.84
N LEU A 75 8.37 8.57 6.78
CA LEU A 75 8.53 9.42 5.61
C LEU A 75 7.84 10.78 5.73
N GLY A 76 6.77 10.86 6.50
CA GLY A 76 6.04 12.11 6.66
C GLY A 76 4.76 11.98 7.48
N ARG A 77 4.11 13.12 7.69
CA ARG A 77 2.84 13.20 8.40
C ARG A 77 1.71 12.80 7.46
N TYR A 78 1.42 11.51 7.37
CA TYR A 78 0.33 11.00 6.55
C TYR A 78 -1.00 10.89 7.32
N ARG A 79 -2.10 10.98 6.58
CA ARG A 79 -3.44 10.54 7.01
C ARG A 79 -3.97 9.53 6.01
N PHE A 80 -4.73 8.56 6.51
CA PHE A 80 -5.04 7.34 5.79
C PHE A 80 -6.54 7.19 5.54
N ASN A 81 -6.91 6.75 4.36
CA ASN A 81 -8.26 6.26 4.05
C ASN A 81 -8.15 4.95 3.27
N VAL A 82 -9.26 4.25 3.05
CA VAL A 82 -9.24 2.91 2.46
C VAL A 82 -10.42 2.72 1.51
N ALA A 83 -10.19 2.07 0.38
CA ALA A 83 -11.23 1.55 -0.49
C ALA A 83 -11.24 0.02 -0.40
N LEU A 84 -12.39 -0.58 -0.13
CA LEU A 84 -12.53 -2.04 0.00
C LEU A 84 -12.84 -2.67 -1.36
N GLY A 85 -12.16 -3.76 -1.70
CA GLY A 85 -12.25 -4.42 -3.00
C GLY A 85 -12.13 -3.45 -4.16
N GLU A 86 -12.89 -3.70 -5.22
CA GLU A 86 -12.91 -2.89 -6.45
C GLU A 86 -13.90 -1.72 -6.37
N THR A 87 -14.32 -1.29 -5.17
CA THR A 87 -15.39 -0.29 -5.03
C THR A 87 -14.97 1.10 -5.49
N GLN A 88 -13.66 1.40 -5.45
CA GLN A 88 -13.09 2.73 -5.72
C GLN A 88 -13.71 3.85 -4.87
N LYS A 89 -14.30 3.50 -3.73
CA LYS A 89 -14.94 4.42 -2.79
C LYS A 89 -14.21 4.38 -1.47
N LEU A 90 -13.84 5.56 -0.97
CA LEU A 90 -13.26 5.71 0.36
C LEU A 90 -14.31 5.34 1.42
N ALA A 91 -13.93 4.45 2.32
CA ALA A 91 -14.81 3.85 3.33
C ALA A 91 -14.93 4.72 4.59
N LEU A 92 -13.94 5.55 4.88
CA LEU A 92 -13.92 6.40 6.07
C LEU A 92 -14.40 7.81 5.73
N GLY A 93 -15.22 8.39 6.60
CA GLY A 93 -15.70 9.77 6.44
C GLY A 93 -14.61 10.83 6.55
N GLU A 94 -13.53 10.52 7.26
CA GLU A 94 -12.32 11.33 7.37
C GLU A 94 -11.06 10.46 7.32
N ALA A 95 -9.93 11.05 6.94
CA ALA A 95 -8.66 10.35 6.90
C ALA A 95 -8.06 10.23 8.32
N VAL A 96 -7.65 9.02 8.70
CA VAL A 96 -7.25 8.65 10.06
C VAL A 96 -5.74 8.54 10.24
N THR A 97 -5.27 8.27 11.45
CA THR A 97 -3.85 8.01 11.75
C THR A 97 -3.43 6.61 11.27
N ALA A 98 -2.12 6.34 11.22
CA ALA A 98 -1.59 5.02 10.90
C ALA A 98 -2.08 3.96 11.91
N GLU A 99 -2.04 4.27 13.20
CA GLU A 99 -2.55 3.41 14.27
C GLU A 99 -4.03 3.04 14.05
N ALA A 100 -4.90 4.04 13.85
CA ALA A 100 -6.32 3.80 13.62
C ALA A 100 -6.59 3.02 12.32
N MET A 101 -5.79 3.25 11.28
CA MET A 101 -5.87 2.46 10.05
C MET A 101 -5.44 1.01 10.28
N GLY A 102 -4.36 0.78 11.03
CA GLY A 102 -3.90 -0.56 11.39
C GLY A 102 -4.97 -1.34 12.16
N ASP A 103 -5.61 -0.70 13.14
CA ASP A 103 -6.71 -1.29 13.90
C ASP A 103 -7.93 -1.58 13.02
N TYR A 104 -8.27 -0.65 12.12
CA TYR A 104 -9.35 -0.86 11.15
C TYR A 104 -9.08 -2.09 10.27
N LEU A 105 -7.87 -2.20 9.69
CA LEU A 105 -7.51 -3.31 8.82
C LEU A 105 -7.50 -4.64 9.58
N ARG A 106 -7.03 -4.67 10.83
CA ARG A 106 -7.05 -5.88 11.68
C ARG A 106 -8.46 -6.32 12.04
N GLY A 107 -9.40 -5.38 12.14
CA GLY A 107 -10.81 -5.64 12.40
C GLY A 107 -11.60 -6.15 11.19
N LEU A 108 -11.05 -6.11 9.98
CA LEU A 108 -11.77 -6.57 8.78
C LEU A 108 -11.95 -8.09 8.79
N PRO A 109 -13.13 -8.60 8.41
CA PRO A 109 -13.31 -10.02 8.20
C PRO A 109 -12.50 -10.48 6.99
N ARG A 110 -12.00 -11.72 7.00
CA ARG A 110 -11.27 -12.30 5.85
C ARG A 110 -12.09 -12.29 4.54
N THR A 111 -13.42 -12.24 4.64
CA THR A 111 -14.32 -12.11 3.49
C THR A 111 -14.25 -10.75 2.79
N ALA A 112 -13.66 -9.73 3.42
CA ALA A 112 -13.40 -8.45 2.77
C ALA A 112 -12.33 -8.57 1.67
N GLY A 113 -11.48 -9.62 1.71
CA GLY A 113 -10.56 -9.94 0.61
C GLY A 113 -9.36 -8.99 0.56
N SER A 114 -9.41 -8.00 -0.31
CA SER A 114 -8.35 -7.01 -0.54
C SER A 114 -8.94 -5.60 -0.71
N GLY A 115 -8.08 -4.60 -0.88
CA GLY A 115 -8.45 -3.24 -1.21
C GLY A 115 -7.22 -2.34 -1.26
N ASP A 116 -7.44 -1.03 -1.28
CA ASP A 116 -6.41 -0.01 -1.38
C ASP A 116 -6.40 0.91 -0.17
N VAL A 117 -5.24 1.09 0.45
CA VAL A 117 -5.01 2.12 1.46
C VAL A 117 -4.39 3.34 0.78
N TYR A 118 -4.99 4.51 1.01
CA TYR A 118 -4.54 5.81 0.54
C TYR A 118 -3.89 6.58 1.68
N ALA A 119 -2.60 6.87 1.57
CA ALA A 119 -1.86 7.75 2.44
C ALA A 119 -1.73 9.15 1.80
N ILE A 120 -2.27 10.16 2.47
CA ILE A 120 -2.30 11.56 2.00
C ILE A 120 -1.40 12.40 2.89
N LEU A 121 -0.34 12.98 2.30
CA LEU A 121 0.63 13.81 3.01
C LEU A 121 -0.06 15.08 3.52
N GLN A 122 0.08 15.36 4.81
CA GLN A 122 -0.39 16.59 5.43
C GLN A 122 0.68 17.68 5.29
N SER A 123 0.24 18.88 4.90
CA SER A 123 1.04 20.11 4.87
C SER A 123 1.33 20.65 6.27
#